data_AF-A0AA37K443-F1
#
_entry.id   AF-A0AA37K443-F1
#
_cell.length_a   1.000
_cell.length_b   1.000
_cell.length_c   1.000
_cell.angle_alpha   90.00
_cell.angle_beta   90.00
_cell.angle_gamma   90.00
#
_symmetry.space_group_name_H-M   'P 1'
#
loop_
_entity.id
_entity.type
_entity.pdbx_description
1 polymer ?
#
loop_
_entity_poly.entity_id
_entity_poly.type
_entity_poly.pdbx_seq_one_letter_code
_entity_poly.pdbx_strand_id
1 'polypeptide(L)'
;MRGISELRQKQRREAAARLTSPAHILQNRFEEHQSIEGYFEDRTVPDFLGCDRLWKWDTLYGTVQMGYDPKRGQSFLFANIKTSIFDTAASQEQRKMNDRQRMSQLKTGNQNRAFSARRRANSSVLLYKAENKPWSEQSIRPYLQRQSLEALQKTMPFLNAAQERTERRGLLARDRALSAAERDVRGPERAGVRAERRELSRELDFLGSIVRRKQAQSRGFFRKLNIAFDLQKQKMFEYYRGRIAARRLEAENLTPETPEKDEKK
;
A
#
# COMPACT_ATOMS: atom_id res chain seq x y z
N MET A 1 32.97 16.58 11.76
CA MET A 1 31.52 16.38 11.58
C MET A 1 31.24 15.98 10.14
N ARG A 2 30.72 14.77 9.85
CA ARG A 2 30.06 14.49 8.57
C ARG A 2 28.55 14.50 8.84
N GLY A 3 27.93 15.67 8.65
CA GLY A 3 26.50 15.85 8.86
C GLY A 3 25.70 14.91 7.96
N ILE A 4 24.56 14.44 8.46
CA ILE A 4 23.53 13.81 7.62
C ILE A 4 23.23 14.78 6.48
N SER A 5 23.35 14.34 5.22
CA SER A 5 23.09 15.19 4.07
C SER A 5 21.70 15.84 4.17
N GLU A 6 21.55 17.07 3.70
CA GLU A 6 20.28 17.80 3.73
C GLU A 6 19.13 16.99 3.14
N LEU A 7 19.41 16.24 2.07
CA LEU A 7 18.48 15.31 1.44
C LEU A 7 17.97 14.24 2.41
N ARG A 8 18.87 13.62 3.20
CA ARG A 8 18.49 12.61 4.19
C ARG A 8 17.71 13.22 5.35
N GLN A 9 18.04 14.43 5.78
CA GLN A 9 17.24 15.12 6.79
C GLN A 9 15.83 15.40 6.29
N LYS A 10 15.68 15.84 5.03
CA LYS A 10 14.37 16.05 4.40
C LYS A 10 13.56 14.77 4.34
N GLN A 11 14.16 13.65 3.90
CA GLN A 11 13.50 12.34 3.87
C GLN A 11 13.06 11.86 5.25
N ARG A 12 13.89 12.06 6.28
CA ARG A 12 13.53 11.72 7.67
C ARG A 12 12.37 12.57 8.19
N ARG A 13 12.37 13.88 7.92
CA ARG A 13 11.28 14.79 8.30
C ARG A 13 9.97 14.39 7.63
N GLU A 14 10.01 14.12 6.33
CA GLU A 14 8.84 13.65 5.58
C GLU A 14 8.32 12.31 6.12
N ALA A 15 9.19 11.32 6.31
CA ALA A 15 8.80 10.02 6.83
C ALA A 15 8.20 10.11 8.24
N ALA A 16 8.79 10.94 9.11
CA ALA A 16 8.26 11.19 10.45
C ALA A 16 6.87 11.83 10.39
N ALA A 17 6.70 12.90 9.59
CA ALA A 17 5.43 13.60 9.45
C ALA A 17 4.32 12.68 8.90
N ARG A 18 4.63 11.82 7.93
CA ARG A 18 3.68 10.84 7.39
C ARG A 18 3.31 9.76 8.42
N LEU A 19 4.27 9.29 9.22
CA LEU A 19 4.02 8.29 10.27
C LEU A 19 3.21 8.83 11.44
N THR A 20 3.32 10.12 11.75
CA THR A 20 2.57 10.77 12.83
C THR A 20 1.27 11.41 12.38
N SER A 21 0.97 11.37 11.08
CA SER A 21 -0.29 11.90 10.55
C SER A 21 -1.48 11.22 11.23
N PRO A 22 -2.49 11.98 11.68
CA PRO A 22 -3.79 11.42 11.99
C PRO A 22 -4.31 10.60 10.83
N ALA A 23 -4.96 9.49 11.20
CA ALA A 23 -5.47 8.47 10.30
C ALA A 23 -6.98 8.34 10.52
N HIS A 24 -7.77 8.69 9.51
CA HIS A 24 -9.20 8.47 9.53
C HIS A 24 -9.50 7.10 8.91
N ILE A 25 -10.14 6.20 9.66
CA ILE A 25 -10.47 4.86 9.20
C ILE A 25 -11.98 4.78 9.01
N LEU A 26 -12.41 4.47 7.79
CA LEU A 26 -13.79 4.21 7.43
C LEU A 26 -13.94 2.73 7.09
N GLN A 27 -14.89 2.08 7.73
CA GLN A 27 -15.33 0.73 7.39
C GLN A 27 -16.72 0.83 6.80
N ASN A 28 -16.84 0.48 5.53
CA ASN A 28 -18.12 0.52 4.83
C ASN A 28 -18.78 -0.84 4.94
N ARG A 29 -20.10 -0.88 5.11
CA ARG A 29 -20.83 -2.15 5.00
C ARG A 29 -20.94 -2.51 3.52
N PHE A 30 -20.66 -3.76 3.20
CA PHE A 30 -20.79 -4.29 1.84
C PHE A 30 -22.15 -3.99 1.20
N GLU A 31 -23.22 -4.03 2.00
CA GLU A 31 -24.61 -3.76 1.60
C GLU A 31 -24.79 -2.33 1.01
N GLU A 32 -23.92 -1.38 1.34
CA GLU A 32 -23.95 -0.02 0.81
C GLU A 32 -23.39 0.09 -0.62
N HIS A 33 -22.73 -0.97 -1.12
CA HIS A 33 -22.11 -1.03 -2.45
C HIS A 33 -21.30 0.23 -2.82
N GLN A 34 -20.48 0.70 -1.87
CA GLN A 34 -19.72 1.94 -2.07
C GLN A 34 -18.59 1.72 -3.09
N SER A 35 -18.49 2.62 -4.06
CA SER A 35 -17.40 2.61 -5.03
C SER A 35 -16.07 3.07 -4.44
N ILE A 36 -14.97 2.63 -5.06
CA ILE A 36 -13.63 3.08 -4.72
C ILE A 36 -13.41 4.50 -5.28
N GLU A 37 -13.03 5.44 -4.41
CA GLU A 37 -12.77 6.82 -4.82
C GLU A 37 -11.51 6.90 -5.68
N GLY A 38 -11.58 7.61 -6.81
CA GLY A 38 -10.44 7.79 -7.73
C GLY A 38 -10.18 6.59 -8.65
N TYR A 39 -10.97 5.54 -8.51
CA TYR A 39 -10.89 4.35 -9.34
C TYR A 39 -12.07 4.36 -10.33
N PHE A 40 -11.75 4.58 -11.61
CA PHE A 40 -12.73 4.64 -12.68
C PHE A 40 -12.71 3.32 -13.43
N GLU A 41 -13.76 2.53 -13.28
CA GLU A 41 -13.94 1.32 -14.08
C GLU A 41 -14.54 1.69 -15.43
N ASP A 42 -14.01 1.07 -16.48
CA ASP A 42 -14.50 1.24 -17.84
C ASP A 42 -15.96 0.77 -17.91
N ARG A 43 -16.87 1.73 -18.13
CA ARG A 43 -18.32 1.51 -18.21
C ARG A 43 -18.73 0.86 -19.54
N THR A 44 -17.81 0.67 -20.47
CA THR A 44 -18.10 0.14 -21.82
C THR A 44 -18.30 -1.38 -21.86
N VAL A 45 -18.04 -2.11 -20.76
CA VAL A 45 -18.31 -3.56 -20.68
C VAL A 45 -19.71 -3.78 -20.07
N PRO A 46 -20.68 -4.32 -20.83
CA PRO A 46 -22.08 -4.51 -20.39
C PRO A 46 -22.24 -5.41 -19.14
N ASP A 47 -21.24 -6.27 -18.85
CA ASP A 47 -21.31 -7.33 -17.83
C ASP A 47 -20.84 -6.91 -16.41
N PHE A 48 -20.83 -5.63 -16.07
CA PHE A 48 -20.07 -5.19 -14.88
C PHE A 48 -20.75 -5.55 -13.53
N LEU A 49 -20.04 -6.28 -12.67
CA LEU A 49 -20.17 -6.23 -11.21
C LEU A 49 -19.11 -5.25 -10.74
N GLY A 50 -19.51 -4.11 -10.17
CA GLY A 50 -18.59 -3.07 -9.71
C GLY A 50 -17.67 -3.58 -8.59
N CYS A 51 -16.48 -3.01 -8.49
CA CYS A 51 -15.63 -3.24 -7.33
C CYS A 51 -16.16 -2.50 -6.09
N ASP A 52 -16.53 -3.25 -5.05
CA ASP A 52 -17.04 -2.69 -3.80
C ASP A 52 -15.91 -2.36 -2.82
N ARG A 53 -15.98 -1.17 -2.22
CA ARG A 53 -15.10 -0.72 -1.16
C ARG A 53 -15.58 -1.25 0.18
N LEU A 54 -14.69 -1.93 0.88
CA LEU A 54 -14.96 -2.48 2.21
C LEU A 54 -14.31 -1.64 3.31
N TRP A 55 -13.21 -0.98 2.98
CA TRP A 55 -12.41 -0.26 3.97
C TRP A 55 -11.60 0.87 3.33
N LYS A 56 -11.47 1.99 4.04
CA LYS A 56 -10.68 3.15 3.63
C LYS A 56 -9.87 3.64 4.82
N TRP A 57 -8.58 3.84 4.60
CA TRP A 57 -7.71 4.60 5.46
C TRP A 57 -7.28 5.86 4.75
N ASP A 58 -7.67 6.97 5.34
CA ASP A 58 -7.35 8.29 4.85
C ASP A 58 -6.40 9.03 5.78
N THR A 59 -5.43 9.72 5.19
CA THR A 59 -4.47 10.58 5.89
C THR A 59 -4.38 11.93 5.18
N LEU A 60 -3.63 12.86 5.76
CA LEU A 60 -3.33 14.15 5.12
C LEU A 60 -2.53 13.99 3.82
N TYR A 61 -1.75 12.91 3.70
CA TYR A 61 -0.80 12.71 2.60
C TYR A 61 -1.30 11.75 1.52
N GLY A 62 -2.36 10.99 1.79
CA GLY A 62 -2.88 10.01 0.86
C GLY A 62 -3.95 9.10 1.44
N THR A 63 -4.50 8.27 0.57
CA THR A 63 -5.62 7.38 0.84
C THR A 63 -5.26 5.97 0.41
N VAL A 64 -5.56 4.99 1.26
CA VAL A 64 -5.50 3.57 0.96
C VAL A 64 -6.89 2.99 1.09
N GLN A 65 -7.40 2.36 0.05
CA GLN A 65 -8.73 1.73 0.01
C GLN A 65 -8.56 0.24 -0.24
N MET A 66 -9.32 -0.58 0.48
CA MET A 66 -9.43 -2.01 0.25
C MET A 66 -10.81 -2.30 -0.32
N GLY A 67 -10.83 -3.10 -1.38
CA GLY A 67 -12.05 -3.52 -2.03
C GLY A 67 -11.97 -4.96 -2.51
N TYR A 68 -13.09 -5.43 -3.06
CA TYR A 68 -13.21 -6.75 -3.64
C TYR A 68 -13.62 -6.64 -5.12
N ASP A 69 -12.91 -7.40 -5.96
CA ASP A 69 -13.18 -7.50 -7.39
C ASP A 69 -13.88 -8.84 -7.65
N PRO A 70 -15.22 -8.86 -7.80
CA PRO A 70 -15.98 -10.08 -8.01
C PRO A 70 -15.68 -10.77 -9.34
N LYS A 71 -15.17 -10.05 -10.35
CA LYS A 71 -14.77 -10.65 -11.63
C LYS A 71 -13.53 -11.51 -11.49
N ARG A 72 -12.66 -11.16 -10.54
CA ARG A 72 -11.39 -11.85 -10.29
C ARG A 72 -11.43 -12.76 -9.07
N GLY A 73 -12.46 -12.67 -8.24
CA GLY A 73 -12.55 -13.36 -6.95
C GLY A 73 -11.55 -12.84 -5.90
N GLN A 74 -10.96 -11.66 -6.13
CA GLN A 74 -9.78 -11.20 -5.40
C GLN A 74 -10.04 -9.90 -4.64
N SER A 75 -9.49 -9.80 -3.43
CA SER A 75 -9.37 -8.52 -2.74
C SER A 75 -8.19 -7.72 -3.29
N PHE A 76 -8.33 -6.41 -3.28
CA PHE A 76 -7.29 -5.50 -3.75
C PHE A 76 -7.09 -4.32 -2.79
N LEU A 77 -5.91 -3.70 -2.89
CA LEU A 77 -5.59 -2.42 -2.28
C LEU A 77 -5.34 -1.38 -3.36
N PHE A 78 -6.01 -0.25 -3.22
CA PHE A 78 -5.82 0.93 -4.04
C PHE A 78 -5.20 2.04 -3.20
N ALA A 79 -4.01 2.50 -3.57
CA ALA A 79 -3.28 3.54 -2.86
C ALA A 79 -3.09 4.77 -3.75
N ASN A 80 -3.38 5.95 -3.21
CA ASN A 80 -3.30 7.22 -3.91
C ASN A 80 -2.68 8.31 -3.02
N ILE A 81 -1.82 9.16 -3.57
CA ILE A 81 -1.25 10.32 -2.88
C ILE A 81 -2.18 11.53 -3.04
N LYS A 82 -2.29 12.33 -1.98
CA LYS A 82 -2.94 13.64 -2.02
C LYS A 82 -1.91 14.75 -2.23
N THR A 83 -2.37 15.88 -2.75
CA THR A 83 -1.63 17.14 -2.66
C THR A 83 -1.30 17.44 -1.20
N SER A 84 -0.03 17.66 -0.92
CA SER A 84 0.48 17.94 0.42
C SER A 84 1.71 18.85 0.34
N ILE A 85 2.21 19.26 1.51
CA ILE A 85 3.45 20.05 1.61
C ILE A 85 4.69 19.35 1.01
N PHE A 86 4.64 18.02 0.83
CA PHE A 86 5.73 17.24 0.23
C PHE A 86 5.47 16.84 -1.22
N ASP A 87 4.20 16.79 -1.62
CA ASP A 87 3.78 16.36 -2.96
C ASP A 87 2.90 17.43 -3.60
N THR A 88 3.48 18.19 -4.53
CA THR A 88 2.79 19.25 -5.28
C THR A 88 2.05 18.75 -6.51
N ALA A 89 2.17 17.46 -6.84
CA ALA A 89 1.51 16.87 -7.99
C ALA A 89 0.18 16.24 -7.56
N ALA A 90 -0.93 16.90 -7.87
CA ALA A 90 -2.24 16.25 -8.02
C ALA A 90 -2.82 16.62 -9.38
N SER A 91 -2.21 16.13 -10.47
CA SER A 91 -2.95 16.13 -11.73
C SER A 91 -4.14 15.17 -11.58
N GLN A 92 -5.24 15.42 -12.31
CA GLN A 92 -6.36 14.48 -12.37
C GLN A 92 -5.91 13.07 -12.75
N GLU A 93 -4.80 12.94 -13.48
CA GLU A 93 -4.23 11.66 -13.93
C GLU A 93 -3.53 10.87 -12.81
N GLN A 94 -3.15 11.50 -11.69
CA GLN A 94 -2.64 10.81 -10.50
C GLN A 94 -3.80 10.34 -9.60
N ARG A 95 -4.92 11.06 -9.64
CA ARG A 95 -6.15 10.72 -8.89
C ARG A 95 -7.03 9.69 -9.58
N LYS A 96 -6.88 9.52 -10.90
CA LYS A 96 -7.73 8.67 -11.73
C LYS A 96 -6.93 7.52 -12.29
N MET A 97 -7.36 6.30 -12.00
CA MET A 97 -6.90 5.12 -12.71
C MET A 97 -7.63 5.03 -14.07
N ASN A 98 -7.26 5.87 -15.03
CA ASN A 98 -7.73 5.74 -16.41
C ASN A 98 -6.90 4.63 -17.10
N ASP A 99 -7.59 3.61 -17.60
CA ASP A 99 -7.07 2.45 -18.34
C ASP A 99 -6.29 1.39 -17.55
N ARG A 100 -7.00 0.32 -17.18
CA ARG A 100 -6.39 -0.99 -16.94
C ARG A 100 -5.58 -1.51 -18.15
N GLN A 101 -5.90 -1.05 -19.37
CA GLN A 101 -5.22 -1.44 -20.62
C GLN A 101 -3.84 -0.80 -20.81
N ARG A 102 -3.49 0.27 -20.07
CA ARG A 102 -2.16 0.91 -20.13
C ARG A 102 -1.17 0.42 -19.07
N MET A 103 -1.53 -0.63 -18.31
CA MET A 103 -0.77 -1.10 -17.17
C MET A 103 0.35 -2.08 -17.56
N SER A 104 1.56 -1.88 -17.04
CA SER A 104 2.57 -2.95 -17.05
C SER A 104 2.34 -3.87 -15.87
N GLN A 105 1.97 -5.12 -16.11
CA GLN A 105 1.89 -6.14 -15.06
C GLN A 105 3.26 -6.34 -14.42
N LEU A 106 3.37 -6.06 -13.12
CA LEU A 106 4.62 -6.24 -12.37
C LEU A 106 4.67 -7.70 -11.85
N LYS A 107 5.16 -8.60 -12.72
CA LYS A 107 5.33 -10.08 -12.62
C LYS A 107 4.13 -10.97 -12.99
N THR A 108 4.44 -12.02 -13.75
CA THR A 108 3.66 -13.22 -14.08
C THR A 108 4.17 -14.38 -13.23
N GLY A 109 3.48 -14.67 -12.14
CA GLY A 109 3.73 -15.82 -11.30
C GLY A 109 2.66 -15.86 -10.23
N ASN A 110 2.10 -17.04 -9.95
CA ASN A 110 1.01 -17.24 -9.01
C ASN A 110 1.34 -16.54 -7.68
N GLN A 111 0.78 -15.35 -7.45
CA GLN A 111 -0.20 -15.14 -6.38
C GLN A 111 -0.64 -13.66 -6.28
N ASN A 112 0.23 -12.66 -6.21
CA ASN A 112 -0.20 -11.26 -6.11
C ASN A 112 0.09 -10.49 -7.41
N ARG A 113 -0.76 -9.54 -7.81
CA ARG A 113 -0.56 -8.69 -9.00
C ARG A 113 -0.49 -7.23 -8.59
N ALA A 114 0.44 -6.47 -9.16
CA ALA A 114 0.55 -5.04 -8.91
C ALA A 114 0.49 -4.27 -10.22
N PHE A 115 -0.25 -3.17 -10.17
CA PHE A 115 -0.44 -2.26 -11.27
C PHE A 115 -0.17 -0.82 -10.82
N SER A 116 0.44 -0.04 -11.70
CA SER A 116 0.69 1.39 -11.53
C SER A 116 0.43 2.09 -12.85
N ALA A 117 -0.11 3.30 -12.82
CA ALA A 117 -0.17 4.12 -14.04
C ALA A 117 1.28 4.39 -14.52
N ARG A 118 1.61 4.00 -15.76
CA ARG A 118 2.98 3.99 -16.29
C ARG A 118 3.72 5.33 -16.07
N ARG A 119 5.00 5.24 -15.70
CA ARG A 119 6.05 6.28 -15.85
C ARG A 119 5.75 7.66 -15.24
N ARG A 120 4.90 7.76 -14.21
CA ARG A 120 4.67 9.02 -13.49
C ARG A 120 4.93 8.84 -12.00
N ALA A 121 5.82 9.68 -11.46
CA ALA A 121 5.98 9.83 -10.02
C ALA A 121 4.62 10.15 -9.38
N ASN A 122 4.40 9.63 -8.18
CA ASN A 122 3.14 9.79 -7.43
C ASN A 122 1.87 9.24 -8.11
N SER A 123 1.97 8.27 -9.02
CA SER A 123 0.80 7.62 -9.63
C SER A 123 0.06 6.69 -8.66
N SER A 124 -1.27 6.55 -8.83
CA SER A 124 -2.07 5.60 -8.06
C SER A 124 -1.63 4.16 -8.30
N VAL A 125 -1.69 3.35 -7.25
CA VAL A 125 -1.26 1.95 -7.25
C VAL A 125 -2.44 1.03 -6.93
N LEU A 126 -2.57 -0.07 -7.69
CA LEU A 126 -3.52 -1.13 -7.44
C LEU A 126 -2.79 -2.46 -7.20
N LEU A 127 -3.04 -3.09 -6.06
CA LEU A 127 -2.46 -4.38 -5.68
C LEU A 127 -3.58 -5.41 -5.51
N TYR A 128 -3.52 -6.51 -6.23
CA TYR A 128 -4.37 -7.67 -6.01
C TYR A 128 -3.68 -8.71 -5.16
N LYS A 129 -4.46 -9.28 -4.24
CA LYS A 129 -4.05 -10.40 -3.41
C LYS A 129 -4.49 -11.71 -4.05
N ALA A 130 -3.58 -12.68 -4.10
CA ALA A 130 -3.94 -14.06 -4.38
C ALA A 130 -4.95 -14.58 -3.38
N GLU A 131 -5.92 -15.29 -3.90
CA GLU A 131 -7.11 -15.70 -3.17
C GLU A 131 -6.81 -16.45 -1.87
N ASN A 132 -7.71 -16.19 -0.92
CA ASN A 132 -7.88 -16.80 0.41
C ASN A 132 -6.76 -16.63 1.45
N LYS A 133 -5.73 -15.80 1.19
CA LYS A 133 -4.73 -15.46 2.22
C LYS A 133 -4.96 -14.04 2.77
N PRO A 134 -4.82 -13.82 4.09
CA PRO A 134 -4.90 -12.49 4.67
C PRO A 134 -3.79 -11.58 4.13
N TRP A 135 -4.05 -10.27 4.15
CA TRP A 135 -3.04 -9.28 3.84
C TRP A 135 -1.98 -9.25 4.93
N SER A 136 -0.73 -9.20 4.50
CA SER A 136 0.43 -9.12 5.39
C SER A 136 1.53 -8.28 4.79
N GLU A 137 2.48 -7.84 5.63
CA GLU A 137 3.68 -7.13 5.17
C GLU A 137 4.43 -7.97 4.11
N GLN A 138 4.50 -9.29 4.30
CA GLN A 138 5.13 -10.22 3.36
C GLN A 138 4.46 -10.21 1.98
N SER A 139 3.13 -10.08 1.93
CA SER A 139 2.39 -10.05 0.65
C SER A 139 2.66 -8.79 -0.17
N ILE A 140 3.03 -7.68 0.48
CA ILE A 140 3.24 -6.37 -0.15
C ILE A 140 4.73 -6.08 -0.36
N ARG A 141 5.62 -6.65 0.46
CA ARG A 141 7.07 -6.42 0.43
C ARG A 141 7.73 -6.50 -0.96
N PRO A 142 7.37 -7.44 -1.86
CA PRO A 142 7.96 -7.50 -3.21
C PRO A 142 7.69 -6.26 -4.08
N TYR A 143 6.69 -5.47 -3.71
CA TYR A 143 6.26 -4.28 -4.44
C TYR A 143 6.87 -2.99 -3.88
N LEU A 144 7.21 -2.98 -2.59
CA LEU A 144 7.70 -1.78 -1.89
C LEU A 144 9.02 -1.23 -2.44
N GLN A 145 9.84 -2.00 -3.14
CA GLN A 145 11.14 -1.54 -3.63
C GLN A 145 11.10 -0.99 -5.07
N ARG A 146 9.95 -1.06 -5.75
CA ARG A 146 9.82 -0.62 -7.14
C ARG A 146 9.57 0.88 -7.19
N GLN A 147 10.33 1.59 -8.04
CA GLN A 147 10.16 3.04 -8.26
C GLN A 147 8.76 3.40 -8.74
N SER A 148 8.14 2.53 -9.55
CA SER A 148 6.77 2.74 -10.05
C SER A 148 5.68 2.64 -8.98
N LEU A 149 6.05 2.26 -7.75
CA LEU A 149 5.13 2.08 -6.61
C LEU A 149 5.47 3.04 -5.47
N GLU A 150 6.05 4.19 -5.79
CA GLU A 150 6.35 5.28 -4.85
C GLU A 150 5.13 5.70 -4.02
N ALA A 151 3.94 5.76 -4.63
CA ALA A 151 2.71 6.08 -3.91
C ALA A 151 2.41 5.12 -2.77
N LEU A 152 2.74 3.85 -2.94
CA LEU A 152 2.59 2.86 -1.88
C LEU A 152 3.54 3.13 -0.71
N GLN A 153 4.79 3.51 -0.99
CA GLN A 153 5.78 3.84 0.03
C GLN A 153 5.39 5.11 0.80
N LYS A 154 4.89 6.12 0.09
CA LYS A 154 4.50 7.42 0.64
C LYS A 154 3.19 7.39 1.42
N THR A 155 2.24 6.56 1.02
CA THR A 155 0.97 6.37 1.75
C THR A 155 1.10 5.39 2.90
N MET A 156 2.03 4.43 2.81
CA MET A 156 2.28 3.43 3.85
C MET A 156 3.77 3.39 4.24
N PRO A 157 4.31 4.47 4.82
CA PRO A 157 5.73 4.58 5.17
C PRO A 157 6.17 3.55 6.23
N PHE A 158 5.22 2.96 6.95
CA PHE A 158 5.45 1.93 7.96
C PHE A 158 5.80 0.56 7.40
N LEU A 159 5.56 0.31 6.10
CA LEU A 159 5.84 -0.98 5.47
C LEU A 159 7.32 -1.20 5.14
N ASN A 160 8.12 -0.14 5.13
CA ASN A 160 9.56 -0.23 4.92
C ASN A 160 10.31 0.27 6.15
N ALA A 161 10.84 -0.65 6.95
CA ALA A 161 11.76 -0.34 8.06
C ALA A 161 13.20 -0.80 7.77
N ALA A 162 13.49 -1.24 6.54
CA ALA A 162 14.77 -1.85 6.20
C ALA A 162 15.91 -0.82 6.28
N GLN A 163 15.66 0.39 5.80
CA GLN A 163 16.63 1.48 5.83
C GLN A 163 17.01 1.85 7.25
N GLU A 164 16.03 2.10 8.13
CA GLU A 164 16.28 2.47 9.52
C GLU A 164 16.96 1.36 10.31
N ARG A 165 16.65 0.08 9.99
CA ARG A 165 17.34 -1.07 10.61
C ARG A 165 18.80 -1.15 10.19
N THR A 166 19.10 -0.96 8.91
CA THR A 166 20.48 -0.97 8.40
C THR A 166 21.28 0.19 9.01
N GLU A 167 20.68 1.38 9.06
CA GLU A 167 21.32 2.56 9.64
C GLU A 167 21.58 2.38 11.14
N ARG A 168 20.57 1.89 11.89
CA ARG A 168 20.73 1.57 13.32
C ARG A 168 21.84 0.55 13.56
N ARG A 169 21.98 -0.49 12.71
CA ARG A 169 23.08 -1.46 12.82
C ARG A 169 24.45 -0.80 12.63
N GLY A 170 24.58 0.09 11.65
CA GLY A 170 25.80 0.85 11.42
C GLY A 170 26.17 1.74 12.61
N LEU A 171 25.19 2.44 13.18
CA LEU A 171 25.41 3.27 14.37
C LEU A 171 25.75 2.46 15.61
N LEU A 172 25.14 1.28 15.82
CA LEU A 172 25.51 0.39 16.92
C LEU A 172 26.96 -0.12 16.80
N ALA A 173 27.45 -0.37 15.58
CA ALA A 173 28.85 -0.72 15.37
C ALA A 173 29.77 0.45 15.72
N ARG A 174 29.39 1.68 15.35
CA ARG A 174 30.14 2.90 15.70
C ARG A 174 30.12 3.20 17.20
N ASP A 175 28.98 2.97 17.89
CA ASP A 175 28.91 3.10 19.35
C ASP A 175 29.90 2.16 20.06
N ARG A 176 30.02 0.92 19.58
CA ARG A 176 30.98 -0.05 20.11
C ARG A 176 32.43 0.40 19.89
N ALA A 177 32.73 0.92 18.69
CA ALA A 177 34.06 1.45 18.38
C ALA A 177 34.40 2.68 19.26
N LEU A 178 33.45 3.61 19.44
CA LEU A 178 33.63 4.77 20.32
C LEU A 178 33.74 4.37 21.78
N SER A 179 33.01 3.34 22.22
CA SER A 179 33.10 2.80 23.58
C SER A 179 34.46 2.16 23.85
N ALA A 180 35.08 1.54 22.84
CA ALA A 180 36.45 1.04 22.94
C ALA A 180 37.45 2.21 22.98
N ALA A 181 37.34 3.16 22.07
CA ALA A 181 38.20 4.35 22.03
C ALA A 181 38.12 5.20 23.32
N GLU A 182 36.95 5.29 23.97
CA GLU A 182 36.79 6.02 25.24
C GLU A 182 37.65 5.41 26.37
N ARG A 183 37.95 4.11 26.31
CA ARG A 183 38.82 3.44 27.31
C ARG A 183 40.29 3.80 27.12
N ASP A 184 40.69 4.07 25.88
CA ASP A 184 42.08 4.32 25.50
C ASP A 184 42.46 5.82 25.58
N VAL A 185 41.46 6.71 25.48
CA VAL A 185 41.65 8.16 25.44
C VAL A 185 41.53 8.80 26.84
N ARG A 186 42.45 9.72 27.18
CA ARG A 186 42.48 10.46 28.45
C ARG A 186 42.32 11.97 28.24
N GLY A 187 41.98 12.69 29.31
CA GLY A 187 41.95 14.16 29.31
C GLY A 187 40.87 14.77 28.38
N PRO A 188 41.13 15.91 27.73
CA PRO A 188 40.14 16.66 26.96
C PRO A 188 39.61 15.92 25.72
N GLU A 189 40.40 15.04 25.11
CA GLU A 189 39.97 14.20 23.99
C GLU A 189 38.83 13.24 24.39
N ARG A 190 38.82 12.78 25.64
CA ARG A 190 37.72 11.96 26.18
C ARG A 190 36.41 12.74 26.28
N ALA A 191 36.46 14.05 26.45
CA ALA A 191 35.26 14.89 26.40
C ALA A 191 34.66 14.92 24.98
N GLY A 192 35.50 14.96 23.94
CA GLY A 192 35.09 14.85 22.54
C GLY A 192 34.42 13.52 22.22
N VAL A 193 35.03 12.40 22.64
CA VAL A 193 34.46 11.05 22.45
C VAL A 193 33.11 10.91 23.15
N ARG A 194 32.98 11.45 24.38
CA ARG A 194 31.70 11.43 25.11
C ARG A 194 30.63 12.30 24.45
N ALA A 195 31.00 13.44 23.88
CA ALA A 195 30.06 14.28 23.14
C ALA A 195 29.54 13.55 21.89
N GLU A 196 30.43 12.95 21.10
CA GLU A 196 30.06 12.16 19.92
C GLU A 196 29.17 10.97 20.28
N ARG A 197 29.47 10.28 21.39
CA ARG A 197 28.66 9.16 21.88
C ARG A 197 27.26 9.59 22.34
N ARG A 198 27.13 10.78 22.97
CA ARG A 198 25.81 11.35 23.33
C ARG A 198 24.97 11.65 22.09
N GLU A 199 25.57 12.22 21.04
CA GLU A 199 24.87 12.46 19.77
C GLU A 199 24.43 11.15 19.13
N LEU A 200 25.32 10.15 19.11
CA LEU A 200 25.03 8.84 18.53
C LEU A 200 23.93 8.10 19.31
N SER A 201 23.91 8.23 20.64
CA SER A 201 22.81 7.70 21.48
C SER A 201 21.47 8.32 21.11
N ARG A 202 21.41 9.65 20.96
CA ARG A 202 20.18 10.36 20.53
C ARG A 202 19.69 9.85 19.17
N GLU A 203 20.61 9.60 18.24
CA GLU A 203 20.25 9.08 16.92
C GLU A 203 19.76 7.62 16.98
N LEU A 204 20.40 6.77 17.80
CA LEU A 204 19.96 5.39 18.04
C LEU A 204 18.56 5.32 18.66
N ASP A 205 18.26 6.21 19.61
CA ASP A 205 16.96 6.32 20.25
C ASP A 205 15.89 6.78 19.27
N PHE A 206 16.21 7.80 18.47
CA PHE A 206 15.35 8.29 17.40
C PHE A 206 15.00 7.18 16.39
N LEU A 207 16.00 6.50 15.81
CA LEU A 207 15.77 5.39 14.88
C LEU A 207 15.02 4.23 15.54
N GLY A 208 15.31 3.95 16.81
CA GLY A 208 14.58 2.96 17.60
C GLY A 208 13.10 3.28 17.73
N SER A 209 12.77 4.54 18.00
CA SER A 209 11.39 5.02 18.09
C SER A 209 10.65 4.87 16.75
N ILE A 210 11.31 5.21 15.63
CA ILE A 210 10.73 5.08 14.28
C ILE A 210 10.45 3.61 13.98
N VAL A 211 11.41 2.71 14.19
CA VAL A 211 11.23 1.29 13.89
C VAL A 211 10.08 0.69 14.70
N ARG A 212 10.00 1.01 16.01
CA ARG A 212 8.88 0.56 16.86
C ARG A 212 7.54 1.09 16.37
N ARG A 213 7.46 2.37 16.02
CA ARG A 213 6.23 2.98 15.50
C ARG A 213 5.80 2.36 14.18
N LYS A 214 6.73 2.17 13.23
CA LYS A 214 6.47 1.47 11.96
C LYS A 214 5.95 0.05 12.18
N GLN A 215 6.56 -0.71 13.10
CA GLN A 215 6.10 -2.07 13.43
C GLN A 215 4.69 -2.08 14.05
N ALA A 216 4.41 -1.19 15.00
CA ALA A 216 3.09 -1.08 15.62
C ALA A 216 2.01 -0.71 14.59
N GLN A 217 2.29 0.27 13.74
CA GLN A 217 1.38 0.73 12.70
C GLN A 217 1.15 -0.34 11.62
N SER A 218 2.20 -1.05 11.17
CA SER A 218 2.09 -2.19 10.25
C SER A 218 1.16 -3.27 10.81
N ARG A 219 1.38 -3.70 12.05
CA ARG A 219 0.53 -4.70 12.72
C ARG A 219 -0.91 -4.25 12.86
N GLY A 220 -1.12 -3.01 13.31
CA GLY A 220 -2.46 -2.44 13.48
C GLY A 220 -3.21 -2.29 12.16
N PHE A 221 -2.52 -1.86 11.10
CA PHE A 221 -3.07 -1.74 9.76
C PHE A 221 -3.60 -3.07 9.24
N PHE A 222 -2.73 -4.09 9.14
CA PHE A 222 -3.14 -5.39 8.58
C PHE A 222 -4.21 -6.07 9.42
N ARG A 223 -4.15 -5.93 10.75
CA ARG A 223 -5.20 -6.46 11.63
C ARG A 223 -6.56 -5.84 11.29
N LYS A 224 -6.66 -4.51 11.24
CA LYS A 224 -7.92 -3.81 10.95
C LYS A 224 -8.44 -4.11 9.54
N LEU A 225 -7.53 -4.13 8.57
CA LEU A 225 -7.84 -4.42 7.17
C LEU A 225 -8.39 -5.84 7.00
N ASN A 226 -7.75 -6.84 7.60
CA ASN A 226 -8.22 -8.22 7.52
C ASN A 226 -9.55 -8.41 8.28
N ILE A 227 -9.71 -7.82 9.46
CA ILE A 227 -10.98 -7.85 10.20
C ILE A 227 -12.12 -7.26 9.35
N ALA A 228 -11.88 -6.11 8.70
CA ALA A 228 -12.89 -5.47 7.86
C ALA A 228 -13.32 -6.38 6.69
N PHE A 229 -12.38 -7.13 6.11
CA PHE A 229 -12.68 -8.13 5.09
C PHE A 229 -13.45 -9.32 5.65
N ASP A 230 -12.93 -9.95 6.72
CA ASP A 230 -13.48 -11.18 7.28
C ASP A 230 -14.92 -11.01 7.80
N LEU A 231 -15.23 -9.85 8.39
CA LEU A 231 -16.58 -9.53 8.88
C LEU A 231 -17.65 -9.52 7.77
N GLN A 232 -17.26 -9.29 6.52
CA GLN A 232 -18.18 -9.11 5.40
C GLN A 232 -18.06 -10.21 4.34
N LYS A 233 -17.01 -11.05 4.46
CA LYS A 233 -16.64 -12.06 3.48
C LYS A 233 -17.78 -13.00 3.12
N GLN A 234 -18.48 -13.54 4.12
CA GLN A 234 -19.55 -14.51 3.89
C GLN A 234 -20.70 -13.91 3.06
N LYS A 235 -21.31 -12.82 3.57
CA LYS A 235 -22.40 -12.11 2.89
C LYS A 235 -22.02 -11.66 1.49
N MET A 236 -20.82 -11.09 1.34
CA MET A 236 -20.29 -10.63 0.07
C MET A 236 -20.14 -11.79 -0.93
N PHE A 237 -19.58 -12.92 -0.50
CA PHE A 237 -19.39 -14.08 -1.36
C PHE A 237 -20.71 -14.72 -1.77
N GLU A 238 -21.67 -14.83 -0.85
CA GLU A 238 -23.02 -15.33 -1.16
C GLU A 238 -23.71 -14.43 -2.18
N TYR A 239 -23.69 -13.10 -1.98
CA TYR A 239 -24.25 -12.13 -2.91
C TYR A 239 -23.67 -12.26 -4.32
N TYR A 240 -22.34 -12.25 -4.44
CA TYR A 240 -21.71 -12.31 -5.76
C TYR A 240 -21.86 -13.67 -6.42
N ARG A 241 -21.87 -14.78 -5.66
CA ARG A 241 -22.19 -16.10 -6.22
C ARG A 241 -23.60 -16.12 -6.79
N GLY A 242 -24.59 -15.60 -6.06
CA GLY A 242 -25.97 -15.48 -6.53
C GLY A 242 -26.09 -14.62 -7.79
N ARG A 243 -25.47 -13.43 -7.78
CA ARG A 243 -25.42 -12.52 -8.95
C ARG A 243 -24.76 -13.16 -10.18
N ILE A 244 -23.67 -13.90 -10.00
CA ILE A 244 -22.98 -14.60 -11.10
C ILE A 244 -23.86 -15.74 -11.63
N ALA A 245 -24.50 -16.52 -10.75
CA ALA A 245 -25.38 -17.62 -11.15
C ALA A 245 -26.63 -17.13 -11.89
N ALA A 246 -27.32 -16.11 -11.37
CA ALA A 246 -28.48 -15.49 -12.01
C ALA A 246 -28.14 -14.98 -13.42
N ARG A 247 -26.97 -14.33 -13.57
CA ARG A 247 -26.51 -13.86 -14.87
C ARG A 247 -26.15 -14.97 -15.86
N ARG A 248 -25.62 -16.11 -15.38
CA ARG A 248 -25.38 -17.27 -16.26
C ARG A 248 -26.69 -17.80 -16.83
N LEU A 249 -27.72 -17.90 -15.99
CA LEU A 249 -29.07 -18.31 -16.40
C LEU A 249 -29.69 -17.31 -17.39
N GLU A 250 -29.54 -16.00 -17.16
CA GLU A 250 -29.99 -14.98 -18.12
C GLU A 250 -29.26 -15.10 -19.47
N ALA A 251 -27.96 -15.35 -19.48
CA ALA A 251 -27.18 -15.52 -20.71
C ALA A 251 -27.54 -16.80 -21.48
N GLU A 252 -27.81 -17.90 -20.78
CA GLU A 252 -28.27 -19.18 -21.37
C GLU A 252 -29.67 -19.05 -22.00
N ASN A 253 -30.55 -18.22 -21.42
CA ASN A 253 -31.87 -17.94 -21.98
C ASN A 253 -31.87 -16.96 -23.16
N LEU A 254 -30.75 -16.25 -23.39
CA LEU A 254 -30.58 -15.27 -24.47
C LEU A 254 -29.86 -15.84 -25.71
N THR A 255 -29.38 -17.08 -25.67
CA THR A 255 -28.96 -17.81 -26.87
C THR A 255 -30.19 -18.28 -27.65
N PRO A 256 -30.49 -17.72 -28.85
CA PRO A 256 -31.61 -18.18 -29.64
C PRO A 256 -31.34 -19.60 -30.14
N GLU A 257 -32.32 -20.48 -29.98
CA GLU A 257 -32.43 -21.72 -30.74
C GLU A 257 -32.15 -21.40 -32.21
N THR A 258 -31.15 -22.04 -32.80
CA THR A 258 -30.89 -21.99 -34.24
C THR A 258 -32.18 -22.31 -34.98
N PRO A 259 -32.74 -21.42 -35.81
CA PRO A 259 -33.91 -21.76 -36.58
C PRO A 259 -33.55 -22.87 -37.55
N GLU A 260 -34.37 -23.91 -37.49
CA GLU A 260 -34.46 -25.03 -38.43
C GLU A 260 -34.21 -24.54 -39.85
N LYS A 261 -33.28 -25.21 -40.55
CA LYS A 261 -33.11 -25.01 -41.99
C LYS A 261 -34.40 -25.47 -42.67
N ASP A 262 -35.23 -24.52 -43.07
CA ASP A 262 -36.31 -24.77 -44.02
C ASP A 262 -35.71 -25.39 -45.30
N GLU A 263 -35.98 -26.68 -45.48
CA GLU A 263 -35.85 -27.37 -46.75
C GLU A 263 -36.73 -26.66 -47.78
N LYS A 264 -36.09 -26.05 -48.79
CA LYS A 264 -36.80 -25.68 -50.03
C LYS A 264 -36.53 -26.74 -51.09
N LYS A 265 -37.61 -27.45 -51.40
CA LYS A 265 -37.91 -28.16 -52.65
C LYS A 265 -37.64 -27.32 -53.89
#